data_AF-A0A2E8GGF6-F1
#
_entry.id   AF-A0A2E8GGF6-F1
#
_cell.length_a   1.000
_cell.length_b   1.000
_cell.length_c   1.000
_cell.angle_alpha   90.00
_cell.angle_beta   90.00
_cell.angle_gamma   90.00
#
_symmetry.space_group_name_H-M   'P 1'
#
loop_
_entity.id
_entity.type
_entity.pdbx_description
1 polymer ?
#
loop_
_entity_poly.entity_id
_entity_poly.type
_entity_poly.pdbx_seq_one_letter_code
_entity_poly.pdbx_strand_id
1 'polypeptide(L)'
;MARSAAAKKVAKAASTGAGGKGVRGDRNILFPAAMILVALLGVVLVFVARSQRSDLAPVGDPSLDDHWHTAYGVYVCDELSPIVFENDSADDRTGIHTHGDGLIHIHPFVSTVTGQYATLGAFFNENQTVLDDSTFELPSKAVLSENDFECDGESVEIRVLKWNTLAAEKPVAFTENLRDVRLNENGQLLMFAVVAEGMDDSEIPRPDDTYLRQYLGLSEEQQPLGQDEGDQTGPILPTTDEPFATEEPTSEVPESDEPNDN
;
A
#
# COMPACT_ATOMS: atom_id res chain seq x y z
N MET A 1 88.09 8.68 -37.65
CA MET A 1 87.86 9.90 -38.46
C MET A 1 86.84 10.77 -37.77
N ALA A 2 87.14 12.07 -37.63
CA ALA A 2 86.33 13.05 -36.91
C ALA A 2 85.09 13.51 -37.69
N ARG A 3 83.98 13.71 -36.99
CA ARG A 3 82.85 14.66 -37.24
C ARG A 3 81.80 14.34 -36.15
N SER A 4 81.15 15.26 -35.47
CA SER A 4 81.01 16.70 -35.63
C SER A 4 80.47 17.26 -34.31
N ALA A 5 80.90 18.45 -33.93
CA ALA A 5 80.38 19.25 -32.83
C ALA A 5 78.89 19.66 -32.97
N ALA A 6 78.16 19.09 -33.94
CA ALA A 6 76.73 19.28 -34.15
C ALA A 6 75.87 18.60 -33.06
N ALA A 7 76.23 17.41 -32.58
CA ALA A 7 75.43 16.71 -31.56
C ALA A 7 75.31 17.50 -30.23
N LYS A 8 76.33 18.30 -29.89
CA LYS A 8 76.36 19.10 -28.66
C LYS A 8 75.56 20.40 -28.75
N LYS A 9 75.23 20.87 -29.96
CA LYS A 9 74.38 22.06 -30.17
C LYS A 9 72.89 21.73 -30.25
N VAL A 10 72.52 20.52 -30.69
CA VAL A 10 71.11 20.07 -30.69
C VAL A 10 70.66 19.66 -29.29
N ALA A 11 71.56 19.14 -28.44
CA ALA A 11 71.25 18.84 -27.04
C ALA A 11 70.94 20.10 -26.19
N LYS A 12 71.52 21.26 -26.54
CA LYS A 12 71.27 22.52 -25.81
C LYS A 12 69.97 23.23 -26.20
N ALA A 13 69.42 22.93 -27.38
CA ALA A 13 68.11 23.41 -27.80
C ALA A 13 66.96 22.53 -27.27
N ALA A 14 67.20 21.24 -27.02
CA ALA A 14 66.26 20.35 -26.34
C ALA A 14 66.18 20.64 -24.82
N SER A 15 67.27 21.10 -24.19
CA SER A 15 67.27 21.44 -22.75
C SER A 15 66.61 22.78 -22.41
N THR A 16 66.42 23.68 -23.40
CA THR A 16 65.74 24.96 -23.19
C THR A 16 64.23 24.93 -23.47
N GLY A 17 63.71 23.83 -24.00
CA GLY A 17 62.26 23.58 -24.13
C GLY A 17 61.62 22.94 -22.89
N ALA A 18 62.43 22.46 -21.94
CA ALA A 18 61.96 21.79 -20.72
C ALA A 18 61.50 22.74 -19.60
N GLY A 19 61.37 24.04 -19.89
CA GLY A 19 61.08 25.09 -18.92
C GLY A 19 59.75 25.80 -19.10
N GLY A 20 58.85 25.27 -19.94
CA GLY A 20 57.46 25.70 -19.96
C GLY A 20 56.81 25.27 -18.65
N LYS A 21 57.00 26.05 -17.59
CA LYS A 21 56.20 26.02 -16.37
C LYS A 21 54.79 26.36 -16.82
N GLY A 22 54.08 25.35 -17.33
CA GLY A 22 52.66 25.46 -17.66
C GLY A 22 52.05 26.09 -16.43
N VAL A 23 51.40 27.23 -16.63
CA VAL A 23 50.67 27.94 -15.59
C VAL A 23 49.73 26.89 -15.01
N ARG A 24 50.17 26.28 -13.91
CA ARG A 24 49.38 25.38 -13.10
C ARG A 24 48.48 26.36 -12.37
N GLY A 25 47.51 26.89 -13.11
CA GLY A 25 46.51 27.81 -12.58
C GLY A 25 46.01 27.15 -11.32
N ASP A 26 45.99 27.91 -10.22
CA ASP A 26 45.46 27.45 -8.96
C ASP A 26 44.11 26.79 -9.27
N ARG A 27 44.10 25.46 -9.25
CA ARG A 27 42.88 24.71 -9.45
C ARG A 27 42.15 24.97 -8.16
N ASN A 28 41.21 25.91 -8.18
CA ASN A 28 40.34 26.23 -7.07
C ASN A 28 39.45 25.01 -6.83
N ILE A 29 40.00 23.98 -6.17
CA ILE A 29 39.34 22.70 -5.86
C ILE A 29 38.16 22.91 -4.92
N LEU A 30 38.12 24.04 -4.22
CA LEU A 30 37.02 24.43 -3.33
C LEU A 30 35.66 24.43 -4.05
N PHE A 31 35.59 25.03 -5.24
CA PHE A 31 34.34 25.12 -6.00
C PHE A 31 33.82 23.74 -6.45
N PRO A 32 34.60 22.89 -7.14
CA PRO A 32 34.13 21.56 -7.51
C PRO A 32 33.89 20.66 -6.29
N ALA A 33 34.65 20.80 -5.20
CA ALA A 33 34.38 20.04 -3.96
C ALA A 33 33.05 20.43 -3.33
N ALA A 34 32.72 21.73 -3.27
CA ALA A 34 31.42 22.20 -2.80
C ALA A 34 30.28 21.70 -3.69
N MET A 35 30.45 21.72 -5.01
CA MET A 35 29.45 21.18 -5.95
C MET A 35 29.23 19.67 -5.78
N ILE A 36 30.30 18.90 -5.57
CA ILE A 36 30.19 17.45 -5.27
C ILE A 36 29.42 17.24 -3.97
N LEU A 37 29.70 18.03 -2.92
CA LEU A 37 28.99 17.93 -1.65
C LEU A 37 27.49 18.22 -1.80
N VAL A 38 27.12 19.27 -2.53
CA VAL A 38 25.70 19.58 -2.82
C VAL A 38 25.04 18.46 -3.62
N ALA A 39 25.72 17.90 -4.62
CA ALA A 39 25.18 16.79 -5.41
C ALA A 39 24.96 15.53 -4.53
N LEU A 40 25.91 15.20 -3.65
CA LEU A 40 25.77 14.08 -2.71
C LEU A 40 24.62 14.30 -1.72
N LEU A 41 24.48 15.50 -1.17
CA LEU A 41 23.34 15.86 -0.33
C LEU A 41 22.02 15.72 -1.09
N GLY A 42 21.96 16.15 -2.35
CA GLY A 42 20.79 15.97 -3.21
C GLY A 42 20.43 14.49 -3.40
N VAL A 43 21.41 13.63 -3.67
CA VAL A 43 21.18 12.18 -3.80
C VAL A 43 20.68 11.56 -2.49
N VAL A 44 21.25 11.95 -1.34
CA VAL A 44 20.78 11.49 -0.02
C VAL A 44 19.34 11.92 0.22
N LEU A 45 18.99 13.17 -0.07
CA LEU A 45 17.62 13.66 0.06
C LEU A 45 16.64 12.91 -0.85
N VAL A 46 17.01 12.63 -2.09
CA VAL A 46 16.19 11.82 -3.00
C VAL A 46 16.02 10.40 -2.47
N PHE A 47 17.06 9.80 -1.91
CA PHE A 47 16.98 8.45 -1.34
C PHE A 47 16.04 8.41 -0.13
N VAL A 48 16.15 9.38 0.78
CA VAL A 48 15.25 9.52 1.95
C VAL A 48 13.81 9.78 1.49
N ALA A 49 13.60 10.66 0.52
CA ALA A 49 12.27 10.94 -0.01
C ALA A 49 11.67 9.74 -0.74
N ARG A 50 12.49 8.93 -1.40
CA ARG A 50 12.06 7.68 -2.05
C ARG A 50 11.71 6.61 -1.03
N SER A 51 12.54 6.42 0.01
CA SER A 51 12.26 5.43 1.05
C SER A 51 11.03 5.77 1.87
N GLN A 52 10.73 7.05 2.07
CA GLN A 52 9.50 7.48 2.75
C GLN A 52 8.23 7.28 1.90
N ARG A 53 8.37 7.08 0.59
CA ARG A 53 7.25 6.90 -0.34
C ARG A 53 7.23 5.52 -0.99
N SER A 54 8.14 4.62 -0.63
CA SER A 54 8.19 3.27 -1.23
C SER A 54 6.88 2.54 -1.01
N ASP A 55 6.29 2.74 0.16
CA ASP A 55 5.07 2.07 0.57
C ASP A 55 3.82 2.76 0.01
N LEU A 56 4.01 3.83 -0.78
CA LEU A 56 2.99 4.56 -1.54
C LEU A 56 3.15 4.35 -3.05
N ALA A 57 4.13 3.55 -3.48
CA ALA A 57 4.23 3.15 -4.87
C ALA A 57 3.13 2.12 -5.20
N PRO A 58 2.45 2.23 -6.36
CA PRO A 58 1.69 1.12 -6.91
C PRO A 58 2.63 -0.07 -7.11
N VAL A 59 2.22 -1.29 -6.74
CA VAL A 59 3.02 -2.47 -7.11
C VAL A 59 2.47 -3.15 -8.35
N GLY A 60 1.22 -2.90 -8.74
CA GLY A 60 0.68 -3.40 -9.98
C GLY A 60 -0.69 -2.87 -10.36
N ASP A 61 -1.27 -3.58 -11.32
CA ASP A 61 -2.54 -3.31 -11.99
C ASP A 61 -3.29 -4.65 -11.99
N PRO A 62 -4.47 -4.79 -11.36
CA PRO A 62 -5.13 -6.10 -11.27
C PRO A 62 -5.54 -6.55 -12.67
N SER A 63 -5.24 -7.81 -12.98
CA SER A 63 -5.55 -8.49 -14.23
C SER A 63 -6.72 -9.45 -14.04
N LEU A 64 -7.07 -10.21 -15.09
CA LEU A 64 -8.20 -11.14 -15.04
C LEU A 64 -7.93 -12.41 -14.20
N ASP A 65 -6.66 -12.64 -13.85
CA ASP A 65 -6.23 -13.81 -13.07
C ASP A 65 -5.87 -13.43 -11.62
N ASP A 66 -6.10 -12.17 -11.24
CA ASP A 66 -5.76 -11.65 -9.91
C ASP A 66 -6.95 -11.77 -8.95
N HIS A 67 -6.66 -12.00 -7.66
CA HIS A 67 -7.64 -11.94 -6.58
C HIS A 67 -7.08 -11.09 -5.43
N TRP A 68 -7.47 -9.82 -5.41
CA TRP A 68 -6.94 -8.81 -4.50
C TRP A 68 -7.98 -8.33 -3.52
N HIS A 69 -7.51 -7.84 -2.38
CA HIS A 69 -8.36 -7.45 -1.26
C HIS A 69 -7.92 -6.09 -0.72
N THR A 70 -8.89 -5.23 -0.47
CA THR A 70 -8.68 -3.91 0.16
C THR A 70 -9.61 -3.78 1.35
N ALA A 71 -9.08 -3.59 2.55
CA ALA A 71 -9.95 -3.29 3.70
C ALA A 71 -10.35 -1.82 3.67
N TYR A 72 -11.56 -1.52 4.12
CA TYR A 72 -11.99 -0.14 4.26
C TYR A 72 -12.64 0.13 5.62
N GLY A 73 -12.58 1.39 6.02
CA GLY A 73 -13.33 1.96 7.13
C GLY A 73 -14.08 3.21 6.69
N VAL A 74 -15.09 3.59 7.48
CA VAL A 74 -15.84 4.83 7.31
C VAL A 74 -15.74 5.64 8.59
N TYR A 75 -15.20 6.85 8.50
CA TYR A 75 -14.99 7.75 9.62
C TYR A 75 -15.80 9.04 9.41
N VAL A 76 -16.68 9.37 10.35
CA VAL A 76 -17.56 10.54 10.22
C VAL A 76 -17.40 11.40 11.46
N CYS A 77 -16.99 12.65 11.26
CA CYS A 77 -16.64 13.64 12.27
C CYS A 77 -15.54 13.17 13.22
N ASP A 78 -15.90 12.44 14.27
CA ASP A 78 -14.99 11.91 15.29
C ASP A 78 -15.19 10.39 15.55
N GLU A 79 -16.11 9.74 14.82
CA GLU A 79 -16.51 8.35 15.06
C GLU A 79 -16.22 7.43 13.87
N LEU A 80 -15.71 6.23 14.18
CA LEU A 80 -15.61 5.15 13.21
C LEU A 80 -16.96 4.41 13.12
N SER A 81 -17.56 4.40 11.93
CA SER A 81 -18.80 3.67 11.66
C SER A 81 -18.55 2.16 11.77
N PRO A 82 -19.36 1.42 12.56
CA PRO A 82 -19.31 -0.04 12.60
C PRO A 82 -20.06 -0.70 11.43
N ILE A 83 -20.77 0.09 10.62
CA ILE A 83 -21.58 -0.41 9.51
C ILE A 83 -20.70 -0.48 8.26
N VAL A 84 -20.71 -1.66 7.63
CA VAL A 84 -20.05 -1.95 6.35
C VAL A 84 -21.08 -2.01 5.23
N PHE A 85 -20.64 -1.85 3.98
CA PHE A 85 -21.53 -1.96 2.83
C PHE A 85 -22.19 -3.35 2.78
N GLU A 86 -23.41 -3.42 2.29
CA GLU A 86 -24.13 -4.67 2.14
C GLU A 86 -23.42 -5.61 1.15
N ASN A 87 -23.65 -6.91 1.31
CA ASN A 87 -23.14 -7.92 0.39
C ASN A 87 -23.79 -7.76 -1.00
N ASP A 88 -22.98 -7.52 -2.03
CA ASP A 88 -23.40 -7.39 -3.44
C ASP A 88 -22.95 -8.56 -4.32
N SER A 89 -22.32 -9.60 -3.75
CA SER A 89 -21.76 -10.74 -4.50
C SER A 89 -22.76 -11.49 -5.37
N ALA A 90 -24.04 -11.50 -4.98
CA ALA A 90 -25.10 -12.19 -5.73
C ALA A 90 -25.39 -11.55 -7.10
N ASP A 91 -25.02 -10.27 -7.28
CA ASP A 91 -25.13 -9.54 -8.54
C ASP A 91 -23.77 -8.91 -8.91
N ASP A 92 -22.66 -9.60 -8.64
CA ASP A 92 -21.34 -9.15 -9.11
C ASP A 92 -21.24 -9.34 -10.64
N ARG A 93 -21.18 -8.22 -11.36
CA ARG A 93 -21.13 -8.14 -12.83
C ARG A 93 -19.75 -7.78 -13.36
N THR A 94 -18.78 -7.46 -12.50
CA THR A 94 -17.46 -7.01 -12.97
C THR A 94 -16.26 -7.69 -12.31
N GLY A 95 -16.40 -8.17 -11.08
CA GLY A 95 -15.32 -8.67 -10.25
C GLY A 95 -14.74 -7.61 -9.30
N ILE A 96 -15.46 -6.53 -9.02
CA ILE A 96 -15.11 -5.59 -7.93
C ILE A 96 -16.34 -5.40 -7.05
N HIS A 97 -16.33 -6.02 -5.86
CA HIS A 97 -17.53 -6.18 -5.03
C HIS A 97 -17.17 -6.31 -3.53
N THR A 98 -18.16 -6.48 -2.66
CA THR A 98 -18.02 -6.64 -1.20
C THR A 98 -18.88 -7.79 -0.70
N HIS A 99 -18.38 -8.55 0.28
CA HIS A 99 -19.16 -9.59 0.95
C HIS A 99 -19.94 -9.07 2.17
N GLY A 100 -19.84 -7.77 2.45
CA GLY A 100 -20.31 -7.19 3.70
C GLY A 100 -19.44 -7.56 4.90
N ASP A 101 -18.16 -7.81 4.64
CA ASP A 101 -17.12 -8.19 5.61
C ASP A 101 -16.11 -7.05 5.87
N GLY A 102 -16.35 -5.85 5.32
CA GLY A 102 -15.44 -4.72 5.41
C GLY A 102 -14.28 -4.77 4.42
N LEU A 103 -14.31 -5.68 3.44
CA LEU A 103 -13.35 -5.75 2.35
C LEU A 103 -14.00 -5.38 1.00
N ILE A 104 -13.19 -4.77 0.15
CA ILE A 104 -13.42 -4.69 -1.29
C ILE A 104 -12.62 -5.85 -1.91
N HIS A 105 -13.33 -6.75 -2.55
CA HIS A 105 -12.80 -7.90 -3.28
C HIS A 105 -12.62 -7.50 -4.75
N ILE A 106 -11.46 -7.78 -5.32
CA ILE A 106 -11.07 -7.37 -6.68
C ILE A 106 -10.54 -8.61 -7.41
N HIS A 107 -11.40 -9.22 -8.20
CA HIS A 107 -11.12 -10.37 -9.07
C HIS A 107 -11.77 -10.14 -10.46
N PRO A 108 -11.23 -9.21 -11.26
CA PRO A 108 -11.86 -8.81 -12.52
C PRO A 108 -12.14 -9.98 -13.46
N PHE A 109 -13.38 -10.14 -13.91
CA PHE A 109 -13.69 -11.04 -15.04
C PHE A 109 -14.00 -10.28 -16.34
N VAL A 110 -14.00 -8.95 -16.28
CA VAL A 110 -14.09 -8.05 -17.43
C VAL A 110 -12.95 -7.03 -17.42
N SER A 111 -12.53 -6.58 -18.60
CA SER A 111 -11.43 -5.62 -18.73
C SER A 111 -11.76 -4.22 -18.21
N THR A 112 -13.04 -3.87 -18.05
CA THR A 112 -13.50 -2.54 -17.60
C THR A 112 -13.18 -2.24 -16.14
N VAL A 113 -12.69 -3.23 -15.39
CA VAL A 113 -12.25 -3.07 -13.99
C VAL A 113 -10.84 -3.63 -13.76
N THR A 114 -10.03 -3.74 -14.83
CA THR A 114 -8.62 -4.13 -14.76
C THR A 114 -7.68 -2.92 -14.74
N GLY A 115 -6.50 -3.09 -14.19
CA GLY A 115 -5.39 -2.14 -14.21
C GLY A 115 -5.73 -0.73 -13.77
N GLN A 116 -5.68 0.23 -14.69
CA GLN A 116 -6.03 1.62 -14.36
C GLN A 116 -7.53 1.85 -14.12
N TYR A 117 -8.38 0.90 -14.51
CA TYR A 117 -9.83 0.97 -14.35
C TYR A 117 -10.33 0.31 -13.06
N ALA A 118 -9.46 -0.38 -12.31
CA ALA A 118 -9.76 -0.81 -10.95
C ALA A 118 -9.72 0.42 -10.02
N THR A 119 -10.86 1.07 -9.87
CA THR A 119 -10.98 2.31 -9.07
C THR A 119 -12.12 2.24 -8.08
N LEU A 120 -12.15 3.17 -7.14
CA LEU A 120 -13.30 3.36 -6.27
C LEU A 120 -14.58 3.63 -7.05
N GLY A 121 -14.50 4.41 -8.13
CA GLY A 121 -15.64 4.65 -9.00
C GLY A 121 -16.25 3.36 -9.57
N ALA A 122 -15.44 2.34 -9.87
CA ALA A 122 -15.92 1.03 -10.30
C ALA A 122 -16.62 0.29 -9.15
N PHE A 123 -16.02 0.25 -7.96
CA PHE A 123 -16.62 -0.36 -6.77
C PHE A 123 -17.98 0.27 -6.41
N PHE A 124 -18.06 1.60 -6.32
CA PHE A 124 -19.30 2.30 -5.99
C PHE A 124 -20.39 2.12 -7.06
N ASN A 125 -20.00 2.01 -8.34
CA ASN A 125 -20.94 1.68 -9.41
C ASN A 125 -21.50 0.25 -9.31
N GLU A 126 -20.68 -0.70 -8.86
CA GLU A 126 -21.10 -2.10 -8.70
C GLU A 126 -22.04 -2.25 -7.51
N ASN A 127 -21.65 -1.69 -6.38
CA ASN A 127 -22.42 -1.67 -5.14
C ASN A 127 -23.64 -0.70 -5.19
N GLN A 128 -23.85 -0.01 -6.32
CA GLN A 128 -24.98 0.91 -6.56
C GLN A 128 -25.12 2.00 -5.47
N THR A 129 -23.99 2.49 -4.97
CA THR A 129 -23.88 3.57 -3.99
C THR A 129 -23.16 4.77 -4.60
N VAL A 130 -23.19 5.92 -3.91
CA VAL A 130 -22.63 7.17 -4.41
C VAL A 130 -21.34 7.52 -3.67
N LEU A 131 -20.28 7.76 -4.44
CA LEU A 131 -19.11 8.52 -4.03
C LEU A 131 -18.72 9.45 -5.17
N ASP A 132 -18.70 10.75 -4.88
CA ASP A 132 -18.17 11.82 -5.72
C ASP A 132 -17.38 12.78 -4.81
N ASP A 133 -16.74 13.79 -5.39
CA ASP A 133 -15.83 14.70 -4.65
C ASP A 133 -16.52 15.53 -3.55
N SER A 134 -17.86 15.59 -3.52
CA SER A 134 -18.61 16.36 -2.51
C SER A 134 -19.87 15.64 -2.00
N THR A 135 -20.03 14.36 -2.33
CA THR A 135 -21.17 13.54 -1.91
C THR A 135 -20.74 12.11 -1.64
N PHE A 136 -21.16 11.58 -0.51
CA PHE A 136 -20.89 10.20 -0.12
C PHE A 136 -22.13 9.57 0.50
N GLU A 137 -22.60 8.47 -0.10
CA GLU A 137 -23.62 7.61 0.49
C GLU A 137 -22.95 6.57 1.40
N LEU A 138 -23.20 6.70 2.69
CA LEU A 138 -22.68 5.81 3.71
C LEU A 138 -23.27 4.40 3.55
N PRO A 139 -22.61 3.37 4.11
CA PRO A 139 -23.18 2.03 4.25
C PRO A 139 -24.58 1.99 4.89
N SER A 140 -24.90 2.95 5.77
CA SER A 140 -26.22 3.12 6.38
C SER A 140 -27.29 3.66 5.42
N LYS A 141 -26.94 3.91 4.15
CA LYS A 141 -27.72 4.61 3.12
C LYS A 141 -27.97 6.09 3.39
N ALA A 142 -27.33 6.66 4.41
CA ALA A 142 -27.34 8.09 4.64
C ALA A 142 -26.45 8.78 3.60
N VAL A 143 -26.99 9.78 2.90
CA VAL A 143 -26.23 10.58 1.93
C VAL A 143 -25.73 11.83 2.64
N LEU A 144 -24.41 11.97 2.71
CA LEU A 144 -23.74 13.16 3.22
C LEU A 144 -23.22 13.98 2.04
N SER A 145 -23.34 15.30 2.14
CA SER A 145 -22.72 16.24 1.19
C SER A 145 -22.03 17.34 1.94
N GLU A 146 -20.87 17.77 1.45
CA GLU A 146 -20.09 18.89 2.00
C GLU A 146 -20.90 20.20 2.08
N ASN A 147 -21.95 20.35 1.26
CA ASN A 147 -22.78 21.55 1.23
C ASN A 147 -23.86 21.58 2.32
N ASP A 148 -24.26 20.41 2.84
CA ASP A 148 -25.45 20.26 3.69
C ASP A 148 -25.16 19.56 5.03
N PHE A 149 -23.97 18.97 5.19
CA PHE A 149 -23.54 18.28 6.39
C PHE A 149 -22.42 19.06 7.10
N GLU A 150 -22.48 19.09 8.42
CA GLU A 150 -21.50 19.78 9.27
C GLU A 150 -21.06 18.84 10.39
N CYS A 151 -19.78 18.92 10.75
CA CYS A 151 -19.24 18.30 11.96
C CYS A 151 -19.11 19.38 13.02
N ASP A 152 -19.83 19.27 14.14
CA ASP A 152 -19.84 20.26 15.23
C ASP A 152 -20.08 21.73 14.80
N GLY A 153 -20.82 21.93 13.70
CA GLY A 153 -21.12 23.24 13.13
C GLY A 153 -20.02 23.80 12.21
N GLU A 154 -19.03 22.99 11.86
CA GLU A 154 -18.01 23.28 10.86
C GLU A 154 -18.34 22.54 9.56
N SER A 155 -18.12 23.21 8.42
CA SER A 155 -18.23 22.58 7.10
C SER A 155 -17.30 21.38 7.00
N VAL A 156 -17.71 20.36 6.24
CA VAL A 156 -16.96 19.11 6.10
C VAL A 156 -16.29 19.00 4.75
N GLU A 157 -15.24 18.19 4.69
CA GLU A 157 -14.57 17.73 3.49
C GLU A 157 -14.61 16.19 3.45
N ILE A 158 -14.86 15.63 2.27
CA ILE A 158 -14.82 14.19 2.02
C ILE A 158 -13.41 13.83 1.56
N ARG A 159 -12.80 12.89 2.27
CA ARG A 159 -11.45 12.40 1.98
C ARG A 159 -11.42 10.89 1.82
N VAL A 160 -10.52 10.43 0.97
CA VAL A 160 -10.09 9.02 0.94
C VAL A 160 -8.64 8.97 1.39
N LEU A 161 -8.36 8.30 2.51
CA LEU A 161 -7.00 8.06 2.97
C LEU A 161 -6.62 6.64 2.57
N LYS A 162 -5.56 6.50 1.76
CA LYS A 162 -5.11 5.21 1.23
C LYS A 162 -3.73 4.82 1.73
N TRP A 163 -3.63 3.65 2.34
CA TRP A 163 -2.37 2.96 2.59
C TRP A 163 -2.19 1.89 1.51
N ASN A 164 -1.18 2.02 0.65
CA ASN A 164 -1.03 1.05 -0.44
C ASN A 164 -0.62 -0.34 0.04
N THR A 165 -0.07 -0.49 1.24
CA THR A 165 0.32 -1.80 1.78
C THR A 165 -0.02 -1.91 3.25
N LEU A 166 -0.13 -3.14 3.75
CA LEU A 166 -0.27 -3.45 5.18
C LEU A 166 0.89 -2.95 6.05
N ALA A 167 2.04 -2.60 5.47
CA ALA A 167 3.21 -2.08 6.19
C ALA A 167 3.28 -0.55 6.16
N ALA A 168 2.50 0.11 5.30
CA ALA A 168 2.51 1.56 5.19
C ALA A 168 2.06 2.19 6.52
N GLU A 169 2.89 3.07 7.06
CA GLU A 169 2.59 3.78 8.30
C GLU A 169 1.67 4.99 8.07
N LYS A 170 1.73 5.60 6.88
CA LYS A 170 1.01 6.83 6.55
C LYS A 170 0.19 6.67 5.27
N PRO A 171 -0.97 7.33 5.18
CA PRO A 171 -1.79 7.30 3.98
C PRO A 171 -1.33 8.33 2.94
N VAL A 172 -1.79 8.14 1.70
CA VAL A 172 -2.03 9.24 0.76
C VAL A 172 -3.47 9.71 0.96
N ALA A 173 -3.66 10.99 1.26
CA ALA A 173 -4.99 11.58 1.29
C ALA A 173 -5.39 12.09 -0.09
N PHE A 174 -6.63 11.81 -0.47
CA PHE A 174 -7.29 12.31 -1.68
C PHE A 174 -8.50 13.12 -1.24
N THR A 175 -8.65 14.32 -1.79
CA THR A 175 -9.79 15.23 -1.55
C THR A 175 -10.51 15.61 -2.85
N GLU A 176 -9.99 15.14 -3.98
CA GLU A 176 -10.53 15.39 -5.32
C GLU A 176 -10.33 14.14 -6.19
N ASN A 177 -11.14 14.01 -7.23
CA ASN A 177 -11.19 12.84 -8.10
C ASN A 177 -11.28 11.54 -7.29
N LEU A 178 -12.12 11.51 -6.26
CA LEU A 178 -12.22 10.40 -5.30
C LEU A 178 -12.57 9.09 -6.00
N ARG A 179 -13.35 9.16 -7.08
CA ARG A 179 -13.71 8.02 -7.93
C ARG A 179 -12.54 7.43 -8.71
N ASP A 180 -11.51 8.22 -8.98
CA ASP A 180 -10.35 7.80 -9.76
C ASP A 180 -9.24 7.19 -8.88
N VAL A 181 -9.44 7.16 -7.56
CA VAL A 181 -8.52 6.50 -6.63
C VAL A 181 -8.43 5.02 -7.01
N ARG A 182 -7.20 4.62 -7.36
CA ARG A 182 -6.91 3.29 -7.89
C ARG A 182 -6.76 2.25 -6.78
N LEU A 183 -7.38 1.10 -7.00
CA LEU A 183 -7.22 -0.14 -6.25
C LEU A 183 -6.12 -0.95 -6.95
N ASN A 184 -4.88 -0.73 -6.52
CA ASN A 184 -3.67 -1.03 -7.30
C ASN A 184 -2.58 -1.78 -6.52
N GLU A 185 -3.00 -2.50 -5.48
CA GLU A 185 -2.20 -3.47 -4.73
C GLU A 185 -3.14 -4.40 -3.95
N ASN A 186 -2.69 -5.63 -3.68
CA ASN A 186 -3.34 -6.53 -2.76
C ASN A 186 -2.93 -6.21 -1.30
N GLY A 187 -3.90 -6.11 -0.40
CA GLY A 187 -3.66 -5.73 0.99
C GLY A 187 -3.61 -4.22 1.22
N GLN A 188 -4.38 -3.46 0.44
CA GLN A 188 -4.57 -2.02 0.65
C GLN A 188 -5.52 -1.75 1.80
N LEU A 189 -5.39 -0.56 2.40
CA LEU A 189 -6.35 -0.03 3.37
C LEU A 189 -6.88 1.32 2.91
N LEU A 190 -8.17 1.54 3.11
CA LEU A 190 -8.86 2.78 2.80
C LEU A 190 -9.65 3.30 4.00
N MET A 191 -9.54 4.59 4.29
CA MET A 191 -10.50 5.27 5.15
C MET A 191 -11.30 6.25 4.30
N PHE A 192 -12.61 6.05 4.23
CA PHE A 192 -13.55 7.05 3.74
C PHE A 192 -13.89 7.98 4.89
N ALA A 193 -13.40 9.21 4.84
CA ALA A 193 -13.53 10.17 5.92
C ALA A 193 -14.45 11.33 5.50
N VAL A 194 -15.43 11.66 6.34
CA VAL A 194 -16.21 12.91 6.26
C VAL A 194 -15.90 13.69 7.52
N VAL A 195 -15.03 14.69 7.40
CA VAL A 195 -14.41 15.36 8.56
C VAL A 195 -14.49 16.87 8.42
N ALA A 196 -14.36 17.61 9.53
CA ALA A 196 -14.31 19.06 9.48
C ALA A 196 -13.19 19.58 8.55
N GLU A 197 -13.48 20.64 7.79
CA GLU A 197 -12.49 21.30 6.94
C GLU A 197 -11.25 21.68 7.75
N GLY A 198 -10.08 21.21 7.31
CA GLY A 198 -8.80 21.50 7.97
C GLY A 198 -8.40 20.56 9.12
N MET A 199 -9.18 19.52 9.43
CA MET A 199 -8.71 18.41 10.29
C MET A 199 -7.39 17.84 9.76
N ASP A 200 -6.44 17.53 10.65
CA ASP A 200 -5.18 16.89 10.26
C ASP A 200 -5.39 15.40 9.97
N ASP A 201 -4.85 14.90 8.85
CA ASP A 201 -5.00 13.48 8.45
C ASP A 201 -4.45 12.49 9.50
N SER A 202 -3.56 12.94 10.39
CA SER A 202 -3.05 12.12 11.50
C SER A 202 -4.02 11.91 12.65
N GLU A 203 -5.11 12.69 12.70
CA GLU A 203 -6.21 12.50 13.65
C GLU A 203 -7.20 11.43 13.19
N ILE A 204 -7.26 11.17 11.87
CA ILE A 204 -8.08 10.12 11.28
C ILE A 204 -7.39 8.76 11.51
N PRO A 205 -8.06 7.79 12.15
CA PRO A 205 -7.45 6.51 12.45
C PRO A 205 -7.19 5.70 11.18
N ARG A 206 -6.19 4.82 11.24
CA ARG A 206 -6.00 3.77 10.24
C ARG A 206 -7.13 2.73 10.37
N PRO A 207 -7.69 2.21 9.26
CA PRO A 207 -8.70 1.14 9.32
C PRO A 207 -8.18 -0.10 10.06
N ASP A 208 -9.08 -0.85 10.69
CA ASP A 208 -8.75 -2.17 11.22
C ASP A 208 -8.36 -3.11 10.07
N ASP A 209 -7.18 -3.71 10.18
CA ASP A 209 -6.63 -4.63 9.18
C ASP A 209 -6.56 -6.07 9.67
N THR A 210 -7.10 -6.36 10.86
CA THR A 210 -7.06 -7.69 11.49
C THR A 210 -7.67 -8.76 10.59
N TYR A 211 -8.87 -8.50 10.06
CA TYR A 211 -9.57 -9.45 9.18
C TYR A 211 -8.82 -9.65 7.86
N LEU A 212 -8.37 -8.56 7.22
CA LEU A 212 -7.60 -8.63 5.98
C LEU A 212 -6.30 -9.41 6.15
N ARG A 213 -5.55 -9.21 7.24
CA ARG A 213 -4.32 -9.96 7.54
C ARG A 213 -4.58 -11.45 7.64
N GLN A 214 -5.67 -11.81 8.30
CA GLN A 214 -6.06 -13.22 8.42
C GLN A 214 -6.45 -13.79 7.06
N TYR A 215 -7.26 -13.05 6.30
CA TYR A 215 -7.73 -13.42 4.97
C TYR A 215 -6.56 -13.68 4.01
N LEU A 216 -5.59 -12.76 3.95
CA LEU A 216 -4.39 -12.89 3.11
C LEU A 216 -3.46 -14.03 3.53
N GLY A 217 -3.62 -14.58 4.74
CA GLY A 217 -2.90 -15.76 5.21
C GLY A 217 -3.52 -17.10 4.79
N LEU A 218 -4.73 -17.08 4.22
CA LEU A 218 -5.45 -18.27 3.75
C LEU A 218 -4.95 -18.73 2.38
N SER A 219 -5.19 -20.00 2.02
CA SER A 219 -4.98 -20.44 0.64
C SER A 219 -6.06 -19.86 -0.28
N GLU A 220 -5.80 -19.81 -1.60
CA GLU A 220 -6.77 -19.29 -2.57
C GLU A 220 -8.11 -20.04 -2.51
N GLU A 221 -8.10 -21.35 -2.28
CA GLU A 221 -9.34 -22.15 -2.14
C GLU A 221 -10.17 -21.79 -0.90
N GLN A 222 -9.53 -21.15 0.08
CA GLN A 222 -10.15 -20.67 1.31
C GLN A 222 -10.54 -19.19 1.21
N GLN A 223 -10.27 -18.52 0.09
CA GLN A 223 -10.66 -17.15 -0.18
C GLN A 223 -11.85 -17.17 -1.15
N PRO A 224 -13.10 -17.27 -0.67
CA PRO A 224 -14.27 -17.38 -1.52
C PRO A 224 -14.39 -16.15 -2.44
N LEU A 225 -14.83 -16.37 -3.68
CA LEU A 225 -15.12 -15.30 -4.64
C LEU A 225 -16.56 -14.75 -4.51
N GLY A 226 -17.31 -15.19 -3.49
CA GLY A 226 -18.71 -14.78 -3.27
C GLY A 226 -19.74 -15.40 -4.22
N GLN A 227 -19.39 -16.42 -5.02
CA GLN A 227 -20.24 -16.99 -6.07
C GLN A 227 -21.27 -18.05 -5.63
N ASP A 228 -21.28 -18.46 -4.36
CA ASP A 228 -22.16 -19.55 -3.89
C ASP A 228 -23.44 -19.02 -3.22
N GLU A 229 -24.59 -19.65 -3.53
CA GLU A 229 -25.96 -19.34 -3.04
C GLU A 229 -26.17 -19.53 -1.51
N GLY A 230 -25.11 -19.56 -0.70
CA GLY A 230 -25.17 -19.70 0.75
C GLY A 230 -24.88 -18.37 1.44
N ASP A 231 -25.68 -18.04 2.47
CA ASP A 231 -25.57 -16.85 3.33
C ASP A 231 -24.21 -16.64 4.06
N GLN A 232 -23.16 -17.40 3.73
CA GLN A 232 -21.80 -17.24 4.24
C GLN A 232 -20.84 -17.01 3.08
N THR A 233 -20.59 -15.74 2.79
CA THR A 233 -19.76 -15.29 1.66
C THR A 233 -18.32 -14.96 2.04
N GLY A 234 -17.98 -14.92 3.33
CA GLY A 234 -16.60 -14.82 3.81
C GLY A 234 -16.00 -16.17 4.21
N PRO A 235 -14.67 -16.31 4.29
CA PRO A 235 -14.03 -17.49 4.86
C PRO A 235 -14.56 -17.75 6.27
N ILE A 236 -14.91 -19.01 6.53
CA ILE A 236 -15.08 -19.48 7.91
C ILE A 236 -13.68 -19.49 8.52
N LEU A 237 -13.32 -18.36 9.13
CA LEU A 237 -12.04 -18.21 9.78
C LEU A 237 -11.92 -19.29 10.87
N PRO A 238 -10.83 -20.08 10.90
CA PRO A 238 -10.61 -20.99 12.01
C PRO A 238 -10.56 -20.15 13.29
N THR A 239 -11.43 -20.48 14.25
CA THR A 239 -11.32 -19.92 15.60
C THR A 239 -9.91 -20.25 16.08
N THR A 240 -9.19 -19.26 16.59
CA THR A 240 -7.85 -19.48 17.15
C THR A 240 -8.00 -20.35 18.39
N ASP A 241 -8.05 -21.67 18.21
CA ASP A 241 -7.86 -22.61 19.29
C ASP A 241 -6.40 -22.48 19.69
N GLU A 242 -6.13 -21.83 20.82
CA GLU A 242 -4.94 -22.04 21.66
C GLU A 242 -5.19 -21.38 23.03
N PRO A 243 -4.78 -22.02 24.14
CA PRO A 243 -3.38 -22.42 24.27
C PRO A 243 -3.16 -23.91 24.58
N PHE A 244 -2.14 -24.48 23.94
CA PHE A 244 -1.24 -25.54 24.44
C PHE A 244 -1.72 -26.21 25.75
N ALA A 245 -2.52 -27.26 25.62
CA ALA A 245 -2.59 -28.28 26.65
C ALA A 245 -1.25 -29.03 26.64
N THR A 246 -0.47 -28.83 27.69
CA THR A 246 0.71 -29.66 27.98
C THR A 246 0.22 -31.09 28.20
N GLU A 247 0.44 -31.98 27.23
CA GLU A 247 0.24 -33.40 27.47
C GLU A 247 1.35 -33.91 28.40
N GLU A 248 0.98 -34.19 29.65
CA GLU A 248 1.81 -34.99 30.55
C GLU A 248 1.97 -36.41 29.97
N PRO A 249 3.15 -37.04 30.08
CA PRO A 249 3.37 -38.35 29.51
C PRO A 249 2.68 -39.41 30.37
N THR A 250 1.72 -40.12 29.78
CA THR A 250 1.06 -41.29 30.39
C THR A 250 2.09 -42.40 30.62
N SER A 251 2.36 -42.69 31.89
CA SER A 251 3.12 -43.85 32.35
C SER A 251 2.25 -45.11 32.20
N GLU A 252 2.49 -45.94 31.18
CA GLU A 252 1.95 -47.30 31.12
C GLU A 252 2.56 -48.16 32.24
N VAL A 253 1.70 -48.79 33.04
CA VAL A 253 2.06 -49.89 33.95
C VAL A 253 1.52 -51.19 33.34
N PRO A 254 2.33 -52.26 33.19
CA PRO A 254 1.93 -53.45 32.47
C PRO A 254 1.00 -54.36 33.28
N GLU A 255 0.08 -54.99 32.54
CA GLU A 255 -0.94 -55.95 32.95
C GLU A 255 -0.32 -57.23 33.55
N SER A 256 -0.79 -57.65 34.73
CA SER A 256 -0.38 -58.91 35.37
C SER A 256 -1.43 -59.99 35.15
N ASP A 257 -1.01 -61.08 34.50
CA ASP A 257 -1.71 -62.35 34.35
C ASP A 257 -2.10 -62.98 35.69
N GLU A 258 -3.34 -63.49 35.80
CA GLU A 258 -3.65 -64.67 36.63
C GLU A 258 -4.84 -65.49 36.06
N PRO A 259 -4.89 -66.80 36.36
CA PRO A 259 -5.40 -67.85 35.47
C PRO A 259 -6.84 -68.26 35.79
N ASN A 260 -7.49 -68.98 34.88
CA ASN A 260 -8.78 -69.62 35.14
C ASN A 260 -8.67 -71.15 35.07
N ASP A 261 -8.92 -71.80 36.20
CA ASP A 261 -9.15 -73.23 36.36
C ASP A 261 -10.53 -73.62 35.82
N ASN A 262 -10.57 -74.47 34.77
CA ASN A 262 -11.40 -75.69 34.66
C ASN A 262 -11.17 -76.41 33.32
#